data_AF-A0A0W0GBJ6-F1
#
_entry.id   AF-A0A0W0GBJ6-F1
#
_cell.length_a   1.000
_cell.length_b   1.000
_cell.length_c   1.000
_cell.angle_alpha   90.00
_cell.angle_beta   90.00
_cell.angle_gamma   90.00
#
_symmetry.space_group_name_H-M   'P 1'
#
loop_
_entity.id
_entity.type
_entity.pdbx_description
1 polymer ?
#
loop_
_entity_poly.entity_id
_entity_poly.type
_entity_poly.pdbx_seq_one_letter_code
_entity_poly.pdbx_strand_id
1 'polypeptide(L)'
;MDKLESYLESLEEVLSTSLEIPGSIKESVHQLWIDITRYGPPQLQMPSLPGVLGDFEVPPPPPPPPPPTTLQRLHWEWNWKVGAGVAGVGTGLLVGYTLYTRPRRPKTQAQQKQSSNLKQVVIILGADHPLTTPFIRSLLASESQYVIICTVPSPTHVAQVESLSPTGWIRALVLDPAKPDTIPIFLRSLSSTLSRKFPLSTKGDVYASGRDNTIQTVISFLSLPLPAPQPAPLECLDFQEAYLLHLISAHVTPLTVIQNLLPLLRSPINANHGKNKNRNIIVCLPSTSQAGIPFTSCSAMPVAATSLGLNILRREIQSAALTGKMEGMKGIRVVTLDVGSFELGSGGKSSGEEGVLGEMNAWTASEKLTYGPAFAGLLGSGRGRRPSNPDVFVRRVMCIVEGQGSWFGIGERFSVGAGALTYRLASHLPTSVLDVLLAIPHWLVGIRNRLLPSQPFVLPSPPSLSTSVPNQRRRQEDEEDDEGASSSEEVSSNYSGDVSSGVEAEEGVESSWVSLKDHEGERK
;
A
#
# COMPACT_ATOMS: atom_id res chain seq x y z
N MET A 1 43.97 -8.77 -0.54
CA MET A 1 42.89 -7.94 0.03
C MET A 1 43.25 -6.48 -0.15
N ASP A 2 44.49 -6.10 0.15
CA ASP A 2 45.01 -4.72 0.06
C ASP A 2 44.88 -4.05 -1.32
N LYS A 3 45.02 -4.80 -2.43
CA LYS A 3 44.81 -4.27 -3.79
C LYS A 3 43.34 -3.96 -4.12
N LEU A 4 42.41 -4.61 -3.43
CA LEU A 4 40.97 -4.43 -3.63
C LEU A 4 40.48 -3.26 -2.76
N GLU A 5 41.05 -3.12 -1.56
CA GLU A 5 40.88 -1.93 -0.72
C GLU A 5 41.42 -0.67 -1.41
N SER A 6 42.64 -0.71 -1.98
CA SER A 6 43.17 0.46 -2.71
C SER A 6 42.36 0.83 -3.95
N TYR A 7 41.74 -0.15 -4.62
CA TYR A 7 40.86 0.10 -5.76
C TYR A 7 39.52 0.72 -5.32
N LEU A 8 38.94 0.24 -4.21
CA LEU A 8 37.73 0.82 -3.64
C LEU A 8 37.96 2.24 -3.12
N GLU A 9 39.11 2.50 -2.50
CA GLU A 9 39.50 3.84 -2.03
C GLU A 9 39.67 4.80 -3.21
N SER A 10 40.30 4.34 -4.31
CA SER A 10 40.41 5.15 -5.55
C SER A 10 39.06 5.43 -6.22
N LEU A 11 38.10 4.49 -6.12
CA LEU A 11 36.75 4.67 -6.65
C LEU A 11 35.94 5.63 -5.78
N GLU A 12 36.09 5.57 -4.46
CA GLU A 12 35.45 6.48 -3.53
C GLU A 12 35.97 7.91 -3.71
N GLU A 13 37.27 8.10 -3.91
CA GLU A 13 37.87 9.42 -4.18
C GLU A 13 37.40 10.02 -5.52
N VAL A 14 37.28 9.20 -6.58
CA VAL A 14 36.73 9.61 -7.87
C VAL A 14 35.23 9.93 -7.79
N LEU A 15 34.46 9.14 -7.03
CA LEU A 15 33.04 9.41 -6.82
C LEU A 15 32.82 10.70 -6.00
N SER A 16 33.61 10.90 -4.95
CA SER A 16 33.55 12.08 -4.08
C SER A 16 33.87 13.36 -4.85
N THR A 17 34.91 13.34 -5.67
CA THR A 17 35.27 14.48 -6.53
C THR A 17 34.27 14.71 -7.67
N SER A 18 33.57 13.67 -8.14
CA SER A 18 32.53 13.83 -9.16
C SER A 18 31.19 14.35 -8.63
N LEU A 19 30.90 14.15 -7.33
CA LEU A 19 29.57 14.39 -6.76
C LEU A 19 29.39 15.79 -6.14
N GLU A 20 30.44 16.60 -6.04
CA GLU A 20 30.37 17.96 -5.47
C GLU A 20 29.88 19.05 -6.43
N ILE A 21 29.48 18.72 -7.67
CA ILE A 21 28.94 19.70 -8.63
C ILE A 21 27.46 19.39 -8.93
N PRO A 22 26.49 20.05 -8.28
CA PRO A 22 25.09 19.82 -8.54
C PRO A 22 24.69 20.46 -9.88
N GLY A 23 24.27 19.62 -10.84
CA GLY A 23 23.53 20.05 -12.04
C GLY A 23 24.19 19.79 -13.39
N SER A 24 25.49 19.49 -13.48
CA SER A 24 26.21 19.42 -14.77
C SER A 24 26.50 18.00 -15.28
N ILE A 25 26.28 16.96 -14.47
CA ILE A 25 26.68 15.58 -14.84
C ILE A 25 25.81 14.99 -15.95
N LYS A 26 24.50 15.28 -15.95
CA LYS A 26 23.61 14.82 -17.03
C LYS A 26 23.95 15.49 -18.36
N GLU A 27 24.14 16.81 -18.35
CA GLU A 27 24.59 17.57 -19.51
C GLU A 27 25.97 17.08 -19.99
N SER A 28 26.93 16.86 -19.09
CA SER A 28 28.30 16.45 -19.46
C SER A 28 28.36 15.03 -20.03
N VAL A 29 27.58 14.09 -19.50
CA VAL A 29 27.47 12.72 -20.05
C VAL A 29 26.77 12.75 -21.41
N HIS A 30 25.74 13.58 -21.57
CA HIS A 30 25.07 13.77 -22.85
C HIS A 30 25.99 14.44 -23.88
N GLN A 31 26.79 15.43 -23.47
CA GLN A 31 27.79 16.10 -24.29
C GLN A 31 28.91 15.13 -24.71
N LEU A 32 29.38 14.28 -23.79
CA LEU A 32 30.41 13.28 -24.06
C LEU A 32 29.91 12.19 -25.01
N TRP A 33 28.64 11.79 -24.92
CA TRP A 33 28.02 10.88 -25.88
C TRP A 33 27.88 11.52 -27.27
N ILE A 34 27.52 12.81 -27.34
CA ILE A 34 27.50 13.58 -28.58
C ILE A 34 28.91 13.72 -29.18
N ASP A 35 29.93 13.95 -28.35
CA ASP A 35 31.30 14.10 -28.82
C ASP A 35 31.92 12.77 -29.26
N ILE A 36 31.59 11.64 -28.61
CA ILE A 36 32.00 10.30 -29.07
C ILE A 36 31.33 9.93 -30.39
N THR A 37 30.07 10.32 -30.60
CA THR A 37 29.37 10.06 -31.86
C THR A 37 29.77 11.00 -32.99
N ARG A 38 30.22 12.22 -32.66
CA ARG A 38 30.66 13.23 -33.63
C ARG A 38 32.15 13.15 -33.97
N TYR A 39 33.00 12.78 -33.02
CA TYR A 39 34.47 12.73 -33.16
C TYR A 39 35.06 11.33 -32.96
N GLY A 40 34.22 10.30 -32.81
CA GLY A 40 34.66 8.91 -32.83
C GLY A 40 35.39 8.59 -34.14
N PRO A 41 36.58 7.97 -34.08
CA PRO A 41 37.44 7.81 -35.25
C PRO A 41 36.76 6.93 -36.32
N PRO A 42 36.63 7.39 -37.58
CA PRO A 42 36.29 6.49 -38.66
C PRO A 42 37.54 5.64 -38.93
N GLN A 43 37.47 4.34 -38.66
CA GLN A 43 38.48 3.27 -38.88
C GLN A 43 39.11 2.71 -37.59
N LEU A 44 38.44 1.72 -36.98
CA LEU A 44 39.16 0.58 -36.40
C LEU A 44 39.31 -0.48 -37.48
N GLN A 45 40.26 -0.26 -38.39
CA GLN A 45 40.82 -1.32 -39.23
C GLN A 45 41.79 -2.13 -38.36
N MET A 46 41.48 -3.41 -38.14
CA MET A 46 42.38 -4.33 -37.45
C MET A 46 43.68 -4.55 -38.27
N PRO A 47 44.84 -4.76 -37.62
CA PRO A 47 46.11 -4.95 -38.32
C PRO A 47 46.13 -6.25 -39.13
N SER A 48 46.63 -6.17 -40.35
CA SER A 48 46.82 -7.25 -41.31
C SER A 48 47.87 -8.26 -40.86
N LEU A 49 47.49 -9.53 -40.77
CA LEU A 49 48.41 -10.67 -40.75
C LEU A 49 48.73 -11.08 -42.21
N PRO A 50 50.00 -11.29 -42.59
CA PRO A 50 50.41 -11.46 -43.96
C PRO A 50 50.34 -12.92 -44.42
N GLY A 51 49.73 -13.13 -45.58
CA GLY A 51 50.13 -14.17 -46.52
C GLY A 51 49.38 -15.50 -46.46
N VAL A 52 48.93 -15.90 -47.65
CA VAL A 52 48.52 -17.24 -48.12
C VAL A 52 47.00 -17.49 -48.16
N LEU A 53 46.56 -17.84 -49.38
CA LEU A 53 45.25 -18.29 -49.88
C LEU A 53 44.24 -17.16 -50.12
N GLY A 54 43.87 -16.80 -51.35
CA GLY A 54 43.57 -17.64 -52.51
C GLY A 54 42.04 -17.64 -52.70
N ASP A 55 41.57 -17.37 -53.93
CA ASP A 55 40.16 -17.26 -54.29
C ASP A 55 39.30 -18.37 -53.65
N PHE A 56 38.35 -17.98 -52.79
CA PHE A 56 37.41 -18.91 -52.20
C PHE A 56 36.06 -18.82 -52.91
N GLU A 57 35.90 -19.73 -53.85
CA GLU A 57 34.64 -20.21 -54.40
C GLU A 57 33.64 -20.49 -53.26
N VAL A 58 32.43 -19.95 -53.34
CA VAL A 58 31.36 -20.21 -52.37
C VAL A 58 30.85 -21.65 -52.59
N PRO A 59 31.06 -22.60 -51.67
CA PRO A 59 30.46 -23.92 -51.83
C PRO A 59 28.94 -23.83 -51.62
N PRO A 60 28.14 -24.61 -52.38
CA PRO A 60 26.69 -24.64 -52.18
C PRO A 60 26.34 -25.11 -50.76
N PRO A 61 25.22 -24.63 -50.20
CA PRO A 61 24.84 -24.93 -48.83
C PRO A 61 24.71 -26.44 -48.60
N PRO A 62 25.24 -26.96 -47.48
CA PRO A 62 25.11 -28.38 -47.17
C PRO A 62 23.63 -28.75 -46.97
N PRO A 63 23.23 -29.98 -47.35
CA PRO A 63 21.85 -30.44 -47.19
C PRO A 63 21.45 -30.45 -45.70
N PRO A 64 20.16 -30.19 -45.40
CA PRO A 64 19.67 -30.11 -44.04
C PRO A 64 19.89 -31.44 -43.28
N PRO A 65 20.26 -31.39 -41.99
CA PRO A 65 20.42 -32.60 -41.19
C PRO A 65 19.09 -33.34 -41.03
N PRO A 66 19.09 -34.68 -41.00
CA PRO A 66 17.88 -35.47 -40.82
C PRO A 66 17.22 -35.16 -39.46
N PRO A 67 15.88 -35.22 -39.38
CA PRO A 67 15.15 -34.95 -38.14
C PRO A 67 15.57 -35.97 -37.07
N PRO A 68 15.77 -35.54 -35.80
CA PRO A 68 16.09 -36.47 -34.73
C PRO A 68 14.92 -37.43 -34.51
N THR A 69 15.17 -38.71 -34.76
CA THR A 69 14.29 -39.78 -34.30
C THR A 69 14.19 -39.73 -32.78
N THR A 70 12.95 -39.76 -32.33
CA THR A 70 12.47 -39.84 -30.97
C THR A 70 13.17 -40.94 -30.15
N LEU A 71 13.39 -40.65 -28.85
CA LEU A 71 13.77 -41.57 -27.75
C LEU A 71 15.25 -41.86 -27.44
N GLN A 72 16.17 -40.88 -27.50
CA GLN A 72 17.50 -41.07 -26.89
C GLN A 72 18.16 -39.83 -26.26
N ARG A 73 17.36 -38.86 -25.77
CA ARG A 73 17.86 -37.63 -25.12
C ARG A 73 17.43 -37.50 -23.65
N LEU A 74 17.53 -38.58 -22.90
CA LEU A 74 17.31 -38.60 -21.45
C LEU A 74 18.38 -39.45 -20.74
N HIS A 75 19.64 -39.12 -20.99
CA HIS A 75 20.75 -39.53 -20.13
C HIS A 75 21.66 -38.34 -19.90
N TRP A 76 21.13 -37.33 -19.20
CA TRP A 76 21.93 -36.30 -18.57
C TRP A 76 22.53 -36.93 -17.31
N GLU A 77 23.80 -37.28 -17.38
CA GLU A 77 24.57 -37.82 -16.27
C GLU A 77 24.63 -36.78 -15.14
N TRP A 78 23.77 -36.97 -14.14
CA TRP A 78 23.76 -36.22 -12.90
C TRP A 78 24.98 -36.61 -12.09
N ASN A 79 26.04 -35.81 -12.22
CA ASN A 79 27.29 -35.97 -11.49
C ASN A 79 27.03 -35.72 -9.99
N TRP A 80 26.94 -36.79 -9.19
CA TRP A 80 26.56 -36.80 -7.77
C TRP A 80 27.50 -36.03 -6.82
N LYS A 81 28.58 -35.43 -7.33
CA LYS A 81 29.58 -34.69 -6.54
C LYS A 81 29.23 -33.22 -6.28
N VAL A 82 28.13 -32.68 -6.83
CA VAL A 82 27.60 -31.34 -6.48
C VAL A 82 26.53 -31.42 -5.36
N GLY A 83 26.19 -32.63 -4.92
CA GLY A 83 25.21 -32.91 -3.85
C GLY A 83 25.70 -32.70 -2.41
N ALA A 84 26.67 -31.79 -2.17
CA ALA A 84 27.17 -31.49 -0.83
C ALA A 84 26.87 -30.04 -0.36
N GLY A 85 26.24 -29.22 -1.19
CA GLY A 85 25.92 -27.82 -0.86
C GLY A 85 24.49 -27.55 -0.36
N VAL A 86 23.56 -28.51 -0.50
CA VAL A 86 22.13 -28.29 -0.22
C VAL A 86 21.68 -28.96 1.10
N ALA A 87 22.53 -29.76 1.74
CA ALA A 87 22.25 -30.37 3.05
C ALA A 87 22.55 -29.46 4.26
N GLY A 88 23.16 -28.28 4.05
CA GLY A 88 23.53 -27.35 5.12
C GLY A 88 22.40 -26.43 5.61
N VAL A 89 21.35 -26.22 4.81
CA VAL A 89 20.26 -25.30 5.16
C VAL A 89 19.18 -26.00 6.01
N GLY A 90 19.07 -27.33 5.92
CA GLY A 90 18.10 -28.12 6.68
C GLY A 90 18.50 -28.43 8.13
N THR A 91 19.80 -28.52 8.43
CA THR A 91 20.30 -28.88 9.77
C THR A 91 20.48 -27.68 10.71
N GLY A 92 20.68 -26.47 10.18
CA GLY A 92 20.77 -25.24 10.96
C GLY A 92 19.45 -24.83 11.65
N LEU A 93 18.30 -25.18 11.06
CA LEU A 93 16.98 -24.85 11.62
C LEU A 93 16.60 -25.74 12.82
N LEU A 94 17.16 -26.96 12.90
CA LEU A 94 16.85 -27.93 13.97
C LEU A 94 17.70 -27.71 15.23
N VAL A 95 18.96 -27.29 15.10
CA VAL A 95 19.82 -26.93 16.26
C VAL A 95 19.35 -25.63 16.92
N GLY A 96 18.70 -24.73 16.19
CA GLY A 96 18.05 -23.53 16.75
C GLY A 96 16.83 -23.85 17.64
N TYR A 97 16.18 -25.00 17.44
CA TYR A 97 14.96 -25.36 18.18
C TYR A 97 15.25 -25.95 19.57
N THR A 98 16.41 -26.54 19.79
CA THR A 98 16.75 -27.19 21.08
C THR A 98 17.36 -26.23 22.11
N LEU A 99 17.91 -25.08 21.69
CA LEU A 99 18.25 -23.98 22.59
C LEU A 99 17.03 -23.14 23.00
N TYR A 100 15.89 -23.32 22.33
CA TYR A 100 14.65 -22.58 22.54
C TYR A 100 13.83 -23.07 23.75
N THR A 101 14.10 -24.27 24.26
CA THR A 101 13.31 -24.87 25.35
C THR A 101 13.96 -24.76 26.73
N ARG A 102 15.03 -23.97 26.91
CA ARG A 102 15.62 -23.78 28.25
C ARG A 102 14.72 -22.87 29.09
N PRO A 103 14.03 -23.37 30.14
CA PRO A 103 13.17 -22.55 30.98
C PRO A 103 14.04 -21.61 31.80
N ARG A 104 14.14 -20.34 31.38
CA ARG A 104 14.81 -19.30 32.18
C ARG A 104 13.87 -18.90 33.31
N ARG A 105 14.33 -19.14 34.53
CA ARG A 105 13.69 -18.74 35.79
C ARG A 105 13.21 -17.28 35.69
N PRO A 106 11.93 -16.99 36.00
CA PRO A 106 11.45 -15.62 36.05
C PRO A 106 12.20 -14.90 37.18
N LYS A 107 13.07 -13.96 36.85
CA LYS A 107 13.50 -12.96 37.82
C LYS A 107 12.30 -12.05 38.04
N THR A 108 11.60 -12.30 39.13
CA THR A 108 10.61 -11.45 39.77
C THR A 108 11.24 -10.09 40.07
N GLN A 109 11.28 -9.20 39.09
CA GLN A 109 11.32 -7.78 39.35
C GLN A 109 9.88 -7.28 39.40
N ALA A 110 9.30 -7.42 40.58
CA ALA A 110 8.16 -6.62 41.00
C ALA A 110 8.63 -5.17 41.17
N GLN A 111 8.91 -4.49 40.05
CA GLN A 111 9.00 -3.04 40.05
C GLN A 111 7.57 -2.51 40.03
N GLN A 112 7.12 -2.16 41.23
CA GLN A 112 5.91 -1.43 41.54
C GLN A 112 5.69 -0.33 40.49
N LYS A 113 4.69 -0.57 39.63
CA LYS A 113 4.32 0.23 38.47
C LYS A 113 3.58 1.47 38.99
N GLN A 114 4.31 2.42 39.59
CA GLN A 114 3.79 3.77 39.79
C GLN A 114 3.64 4.41 38.42
N SER A 115 2.47 4.24 37.81
CA SER A 115 2.06 4.94 36.60
C SER A 115 1.99 6.42 36.94
N SER A 116 3.02 7.17 36.55
CA SER A 116 2.95 8.63 36.54
C SER A 116 1.70 9.04 35.77
N ASN A 117 0.83 9.84 36.39
CA ASN A 117 -0.49 10.29 35.94
C ASN A 117 -0.49 11.12 34.62
N LEU A 118 0.53 11.00 33.78
CA LEU A 118 0.65 11.74 32.53
C LEU A 118 -0.04 10.96 31.42
N LYS A 119 -1.01 11.61 30.79
CA LYS A 119 -1.81 11.05 29.72
C LYS A 119 -0.99 11.07 28.44
N GLN A 120 -0.82 9.92 27.81
CA GLN A 120 -0.08 9.80 26.56
C GLN A 120 -1.05 10.01 25.39
N VAL A 121 -0.67 10.83 24.41
CA VAL A 121 -1.51 11.06 23.22
C VAL A 121 -1.19 10.01 22.16
N VAL A 122 -2.23 9.31 21.70
CA VAL A 122 -2.19 8.38 20.59
C VAL A 122 -3.01 8.98 19.45
N ILE A 123 -2.36 9.20 18.30
CA ILE A 123 -3.02 9.70 17.10
C ILE A 123 -3.31 8.53 16.18
N ILE A 124 -4.57 8.37 15.76
CA ILE A 124 -5.02 7.32 14.85
C ILE A 124 -5.49 7.99 13.55
N LEU A 125 -4.75 7.76 12.46
CA LEU A 125 -5.10 8.25 11.13
C LEU A 125 -5.98 7.20 10.42
N GLY A 126 -7.17 7.57 9.92
CA GLY A 126 -8.12 6.64 9.29
C GLY A 126 -8.93 5.80 10.28
N ALA A 127 -9.64 6.46 11.21
CA ALA A 127 -10.47 5.80 12.21
C ALA A 127 -11.78 5.21 11.68
N ASP A 128 -12.11 5.47 10.42
CA ASP A 128 -13.20 4.84 9.67
C ASP A 128 -12.93 3.36 9.34
N HIS A 129 -11.66 2.96 9.27
CA HIS A 129 -11.30 1.58 8.94
C HIS A 129 -11.84 0.60 10.01
N PRO A 130 -12.50 -0.52 9.65
CA PRO A 130 -13.20 -1.36 10.61
C PRO A 130 -12.31 -2.05 11.68
N LEU A 131 -10.99 -2.13 11.44
CA LEU A 131 -10.00 -2.59 12.44
C LEU A 131 -9.72 -1.57 13.56
N THR A 132 -10.05 -0.29 13.37
CA THR A 132 -9.78 0.74 14.39
C THR A 132 -10.77 0.66 15.54
N THR A 133 -12.04 0.35 15.28
CA THR A 133 -13.08 0.23 16.31
C THR A 133 -12.70 -0.76 17.43
N PRO A 134 -12.33 -2.03 17.16
CA PRO A 134 -11.90 -2.95 18.21
C PRO A 134 -10.58 -2.48 18.86
N PHE A 135 -9.68 -1.86 18.09
CA PHE A 135 -8.42 -1.32 18.62
C PHE A 135 -8.63 -0.18 19.62
N ILE A 136 -9.49 0.79 19.29
CA ILE A 136 -9.87 1.92 20.15
C ILE A 136 -10.51 1.42 21.44
N ARG A 137 -11.42 0.43 21.35
CA ARG A 137 -12.03 -0.19 22.54
C ARG A 137 -10.99 -0.82 23.45
N SER A 138 -10.00 -1.54 22.91
CA SER A 138 -8.93 -2.11 23.71
C SER A 138 -7.97 -1.07 24.28
N LEU A 139 -7.73 0.04 23.58
CA LEU A 139 -6.98 1.17 24.15
C LEU A 139 -7.72 1.80 25.33
N LEU A 140 -9.03 2.01 25.22
CA LEU A 140 -9.86 2.55 26.29
C LEU A 140 -9.98 1.60 27.49
N ALA A 141 -9.98 0.29 27.24
CA ALA A 141 -10.04 -0.73 28.28
C ALA A 141 -8.68 -0.95 28.99
N SER A 142 -7.58 -0.45 28.42
CA SER A 142 -6.27 -0.54 29.06
C SER A 142 -6.23 0.29 30.34
N GLU A 143 -5.50 -0.21 31.35
CA GLU A 143 -5.26 0.51 32.62
C GLU A 143 -4.53 1.85 32.40
N SER A 144 -3.88 2.01 31.25
CA SER A 144 -3.16 3.23 30.89
C SER A 144 -4.11 4.27 30.31
N GLN A 145 -4.12 5.46 30.92
CA GLN A 145 -4.97 6.57 30.46
C GLN A 145 -4.41 7.21 29.17
N TYR A 146 -4.82 6.68 28.01
CA TYR A 146 -4.50 7.25 26.71
C TYR A 146 -5.51 8.33 26.31
N VAL A 147 -5.01 9.40 25.72
CA VAL A 147 -5.80 10.40 25.00
C VAL A 147 -5.76 10.03 23.52
N ILE A 148 -6.91 9.77 22.93
CA ILE A 148 -7.00 9.26 21.56
C ILE A 148 -7.49 10.40 20.66
N ILE A 149 -6.66 10.78 19.69
CA ILE A 149 -7.06 11.71 18.63
C ILE A 149 -7.17 10.91 17.34
N CYS A 150 -8.39 10.77 16.84
CA CYS A 150 -8.70 10.03 15.63
C CYS A 150 -8.91 10.98 14.45
N THR A 151 -8.64 10.53 13.23
CA THR A 151 -9.09 11.22 12.03
C THR A 151 -10.19 10.45 11.32
N VAL A 152 -11.13 11.15 10.73
CA VAL A 152 -12.25 10.58 9.96
C VAL A 152 -12.42 11.33 8.64
N PRO A 153 -12.85 10.66 7.56
CA PRO A 153 -12.96 11.29 6.24
C PRO A 153 -14.12 12.29 6.14
N SER A 154 -15.19 12.10 6.93
CA SER A 154 -16.39 12.92 6.90
C SER A 154 -16.83 13.35 8.31
N PRO A 155 -17.42 14.55 8.46
CA PRO A 155 -17.98 14.99 9.74
C PRO A 155 -19.08 14.06 10.28
N THR A 156 -19.78 13.31 9.43
CA THR A 156 -20.81 12.35 9.87
C THR A 156 -20.25 11.22 10.73
N HIS A 157 -19.01 10.81 10.46
CA HIS A 157 -18.32 9.75 11.21
C HIS A 157 -17.73 10.25 12.54
N VAL A 158 -17.62 11.57 12.74
CA VAL A 158 -17.11 12.16 14.00
C VAL A 158 -17.96 11.72 15.18
N ALA A 159 -19.29 11.88 15.07
CA ALA A 159 -20.21 11.51 16.13
C ALA A 159 -20.17 10.00 16.43
N GLN A 160 -20.02 9.17 15.39
CA GLN A 160 -19.94 7.72 15.56
C GLN A 160 -18.68 7.30 16.32
N VAL A 161 -17.51 7.87 15.95
CA VAL A 161 -16.24 7.55 16.62
C VAL A 161 -16.21 8.11 18.05
N GLU A 162 -16.70 9.33 18.27
CA GLU A 162 -16.76 9.91 19.62
C GLU A 162 -17.76 9.16 20.53
N SER A 163 -18.85 8.60 19.98
CA SER A 163 -19.81 7.80 20.74
C SER A 163 -19.22 6.51 21.32
N LEU A 164 -18.09 6.03 20.78
CA LEU A 164 -17.40 4.84 21.30
C LEU A 164 -16.81 5.06 22.70
N SER A 165 -16.57 6.31 23.11
CA SER A 165 -16.00 6.66 24.41
C SER A 165 -17.02 7.43 25.25
N PRO A 166 -17.67 6.81 26.25
CA PRO A 166 -18.58 7.52 27.16
C PRO A 166 -17.84 8.53 28.05
N THR A 167 -16.52 8.38 28.21
CA THR A 167 -15.68 9.14 29.13
C THR A 167 -15.08 10.40 28.49
N GLY A 168 -15.29 10.64 27.19
CA GLY A 168 -14.78 11.81 26.46
C GLY A 168 -13.25 11.83 26.21
N TRP A 169 -12.58 10.67 26.14
CA TRP A 169 -11.13 10.57 25.90
C TRP A 169 -10.76 10.44 24.43
N ILE A 170 -11.77 10.40 23.57
CA ILE A 170 -11.62 10.36 22.12
C ILE A 170 -12.00 11.73 21.57
N ARG A 171 -11.15 12.27 20.70
CA ARG A 171 -11.49 13.40 19.84
C ARG A 171 -11.36 12.96 18.39
N ALA A 172 -12.42 13.12 17.59
CA ALA A 172 -12.35 12.88 16.16
C ALA A 172 -12.15 14.20 15.40
N LEU A 173 -11.21 14.22 14.47
CA LEU A 173 -10.88 15.34 13.60
C LEU A 173 -11.16 14.95 12.14
N VAL A 174 -11.61 15.88 11.33
CA VAL A 174 -11.89 15.60 9.91
C VAL A 174 -10.58 15.68 9.11
N LEU A 175 -10.28 14.63 8.34
CA LEU A 175 -9.18 14.55 7.39
C LEU A 175 -9.65 13.66 6.23
N ASP A 176 -9.84 14.25 5.07
CA ASP A 176 -10.19 13.49 3.86
C ASP A 176 -8.89 13.08 3.14
N PRO A 177 -8.55 11.78 3.07
CA PRO A 177 -7.32 11.34 2.44
C PRO A 177 -7.30 11.59 0.92
N ALA A 178 -8.47 11.67 0.29
CA ALA A 178 -8.59 11.97 -1.13
C ALA A 178 -8.25 13.43 -1.48
N LYS A 179 -8.35 14.34 -0.50
CA LYS A 179 -8.15 15.78 -0.69
C LYS A 179 -7.01 16.27 0.20
N PRO A 180 -5.77 16.36 -0.30
CA PRO A 180 -4.61 16.78 0.49
C PRO A 180 -4.74 18.22 1.03
N ASP A 181 -5.59 19.04 0.40
CA ASP A 181 -5.92 20.40 0.85
C ASP A 181 -6.57 20.44 2.24
N THR A 182 -7.09 19.32 2.74
CA THR A 182 -7.65 19.22 4.10
C THR A 182 -6.57 19.09 5.18
N ILE A 183 -5.32 18.78 4.81
CA ILE A 183 -4.22 18.55 5.76
C ILE A 183 -3.93 19.79 6.62
N PRO A 184 -3.82 21.03 6.11
CA PRO A 184 -3.59 22.21 6.94
C PRO A 184 -4.72 22.47 7.95
N ILE A 185 -5.98 22.21 7.56
CA ILE A 185 -7.15 22.35 8.43
C ILE A 185 -7.09 21.33 9.57
N PHE A 186 -6.73 20.09 9.24
CA PHE A 186 -6.47 19.03 10.21
C PHE A 186 -5.35 19.42 11.19
N LEU A 187 -4.21 19.90 10.69
CA LEU A 187 -3.07 20.30 11.53
C LEU A 187 -3.40 21.45 12.47
N ARG A 188 -4.16 22.45 12.00
CA ARG A 188 -4.66 23.54 12.85
C ARG A 188 -5.57 23.00 13.96
N SER A 189 -6.47 22.08 13.61
CA SER A 189 -7.39 21.45 14.55
C SER A 189 -6.67 20.54 15.56
N LEU A 190 -5.64 19.82 15.11
CA LEU A 190 -4.76 19.02 15.95
C LEU A 190 -3.98 19.90 16.93
N SER A 191 -3.34 20.97 16.44
CA SER A 191 -2.63 21.92 17.29
C SER A 191 -3.56 22.55 18.34
N SER A 192 -4.79 22.91 17.94
CA SER A 192 -5.82 23.41 18.86
C SER A 192 -6.24 22.35 19.89
N THR A 193 -6.32 21.08 19.49
CA THR A 193 -6.69 19.97 20.39
C THR A 193 -5.56 19.60 21.34
N LEU A 194 -4.30 19.72 20.91
CA LEU A 194 -3.13 19.48 21.75
C LEU A 194 -2.88 20.64 22.72
N SER A 195 -3.17 21.89 22.30
CA SER A 195 -3.04 23.09 23.15
C SER A 195 -4.19 23.23 24.13
N ARG A 196 -5.42 22.89 23.72
CA ARG A 196 -6.54 22.71 24.64
C ARG A 196 -6.21 21.49 25.50
N LYS A 197 -6.30 21.61 26.82
CA LYS A 197 -6.00 20.54 27.78
C LYS A 197 -7.06 19.42 27.73
N PHE A 198 -7.16 18.75 26.58
CA PHE A 198 -8.06 17.63 26.35
C PHE A 198 -7.61 16.40 27.16
N PRO A 199 -8.52 15.60 27.74
CA PRO A 199 -9.98 15.69 27.66
C PRO A 199 -10.55 16.73 28.63
N LEU A 200 -11.60 17.45 28.19
CA LEU A 200 -12.30 18.46 28.99
C LEU A 200 -13.26 17.85 30.05
N SER A 201 -13.36 16.51 30.11
CA SER A 201 -14.43 15.80 30.83
C SER A 201 -14.11 15.42 32.28
N THR A 202 -12.97 15.82 32.85
CA THR A 202 -12.80 15.70 34.30
C THR A 202 -13.79 16.65 34.99
N LYS A 203 -14.86 16.08 35.56
CA LYS A 203 -15.83 16.81 36.39
C LYS A 203 -15.07 17.60 37.46
N GLY A 204 -15.00 18.92 37.31
CA GLY A 204 -14.69 19.85 38.40
C GLY A 204 -13.28 20.47 38.47
N ASP A 205 -12.45 20.48 37.42
CA ASP A 205 -11.18 21.22 37.53
C ASP A 205 -10.84 22.08 36.30
N VAL A 206 -11.11 23.39 36.43
CA VAL A 206 -10.80 24.47 35.46
C VAL A 206 -9.29 24.75 35.40
N TYR A 207 -8.51 24.24 36.36
CA TYR A 207 -7.08 24.51 36.51
C TYR A 207 -6.23 23.28 36.82
N ALA A 208 -6.69 22.06 36.51
CA ALA A 208 -5.89 20.85 36.69
C ALA A 208 -4.50 21.06 36.08
N SER A 209 -3.51 21.08 36.97
CA SER A 209 -2.19 21.65 36.76
C SER A 209 -1.48 21.04 35.54
N GLY A 210 -0.78 21.91 34.79
CA GLY A 210 -0.26 21.68 33.45
C GLY A 210 0.40 20.32 33.24
N ARG A 211 -0.19 19.53 32.33
CA ARG A 211 0.42 18.32 31.81
C ARG A 211 0.67 18.54 30.32
N ASP A 212 1.93 18.38 29.92
CA ASP A 212 2.31 18.47 28.51
C ASP A 212 1.74 17.25 27.77
N ASN A 213 0.82 17.50 26.85
CA ASN A 213 0.27 16.49 25.95
C ASN A 213 1.36 16.09 24.96
N THR A 214 2.19 15.11 25.32
CA THR A 214 3.23 14.59 24.45
C THR A 214 2.65 13.48 23.56
N ILE A 215 2.85 13.64 22.24
CA ILE A 215 2.48 12.61 21.27
C ILE A 215 3.44 11.44 21.46
N GLN A 216 2.88 10.30 21.84
CA GLN A 216 3.65 9.07 22.02
C GLN A 216 3.60 8.22 20.75
N THR A 217 2.40 7.97 20.21
CA THR A 217 2.25 7.05 19.08
C THR A 217 1.35 7.67 18.00
N VAL A 218 1.79 7.58 16.75
CA VAL A 218 0.99 7.88 15.56
C VAL A 218 0.78 6.57 14.81
N ILE A 219 -0.47 6.22 14.53
CA ILE A 219 -0.84 4.98 13.82
C ILE A 219 -1.60 5.36 12.56
N SER A 220 -1.08 5.00 11.39
CA SER A 220 -1.71 5.28 10.11
C SER A 220 -2.40 4.06 9.53
N PHE A 221 -3.72 4.14 9.37
CA PHE A 221 -4.56 3.20 8.62
C PHE A 221 -4.93 3.73 7.23
N LEU A 222 -4.56 4.97 6.89
CA LEU A 222 -4.92 5.62 5.62
C LEU A 222 -4.41 4.86 4.38
N SER A 223 -3.31 4.12 4.51
CA SER A 223 -2.77 3.28 3.43
C SER A 223 -3.52 1.95 3.25
N LEU A 224 -4.51 1.64 4.09
CA LEU A 224 -5.43 0.51 3.90
C LEU A 224 -6.68 1.02 3.17
N PRO A 225 -6.79 0.86 1.84
CA PRO A 225 -7.91 1.42 1.10
C PRO A 225 -9.25 0.80 1.51
N LEU A 226 -10.25 1.66 1.70
CA LEU A 226 -11.65 1.29 1.88
C LEU A 226 -12.50 2.12 0.89
N PRO A 227 -13.18 1.51 -0.11
CA PRO A 227 -13.09 0.10 -0.51
C PRO A 227 -11.70 -0.27 -1.08
N ALA A 228 -11.31 -1.53 -0.94
CA ALA A 228 -10.09 -2.02 -1.58
C ALA A 228 -10.26 -1.93 -3.10
N PRO A 229 -9.23 -1.47 -3.85
CA PRO A 229 -9.33 -1.40 -5.31
C PRO A 229 -9.53 -2.80 -5.87
N GLN A 230 -10.47 -2.92 -6.81
CA GLN A 230 -10.79 -4.18 -7.45
C GLN A 230 -9.57 -4.71 -8.21
N PRO A 231 -9.33 -6.02 -8.17
CA PRO A 231 -8.23 -6.61 -8.93
C PRO A 231 -8.56 -6.52 -10.41
N ALA A 232 -7.69 -5.88 -11.19
CA ALA A 232 -7.86 -5.65 -12.61
C ALA A 232 -6.50 -5.76 -13.32
N PRO A 233 -6.47 -6.15 -14.60
CA PRO A 233 -5.23 -6.10 -15.36
C PRO A 233 -4.79 -4.64 -15.51
N LEU A 234 -3.48 -4.44 -15.71
CA LEU A 234 -2.89 -3.11 -15.75
C LEU A 234 -3.48 -2.23 -16.87
N GLU A 235 -3.90 -2.83 -17.97
CA GLU A 235 -4.50 -2.12 -19.09
C GLU A 235 -5.91 -1.57 -18.81
N CYS A 236 -6.66 -2.16 -17.87
CA CYS A 236 -7.99 -1.67 -17.47
C CYS A 236 -7.90 -0.54 -16.43
N LEU A 237 -6.69 -0.19 -15.98
CA LEU A 237 -6.50 0.76 -14.91
C LEU A 237 -6.57 2.18 -15.45
N ASP A 238 -7.59 2.92 -15.03
CA ASP A 238 -7.66 4.36 -15.29
C ASP A 238 -6.64 5.08 -14.42
N PHE A 239 -5.56 5.55 -15.06
CA PHE A 239 -4.46 6.24 -14.41
C PHE A 239 -4.85 7.66 -13.96
N GLN A 240 -5.78 8.32 -14.65
CA GLN A 240 -6.03 9.75 -14.48
C GLN A 240 -6.93 10.04 -13.29
N GLU A 241 -8.01 9.28 -13.12
CA GLU A 241 -8.96 9.52 -12.04
C GLU A 241 -8.79 8.48 -10.93
N ALA A 242 -9.06 7.20 -11.23
CA ALA A 242 -9.16 6.16 -10.21
C ALA A 242 -7.81 5.89 -9.51
N TYR A 243 -6.74 5.72 -10.29
CA TYR A 243 -5.42 5.42 -9.75
C TYR A 243 -4.79 6.64 -9.07
N LEU A 244 -4.87 7.82 -9.68
CA LEU A 244 -4.32 9.04 -9.11
C LEU A 244 -4.96 9.35 -7.76
N LEU A 245 -6.29 9.22 -7.66
CA LEU A 245 -7.01 9.37 -6.40
C LEU A 245 -6.55 8.35 -5.35
N HIS A 246 -6.37 7.09 -5.76
CA HIS A 246 -5.88 6.04 -4.87
C HIS A 246 -4.42 6.28 -4.43
N LEU A 247 -3.55 6.72 -5.33
CA LEU A 247 -2.16 7.08 -5.04
C LEU A 247 -2.10 8.24 -4.05
N ILE A 248 -2.89 9.29 -4.26
CA ILE A 248 -2.96 10.44 -3.35
C ILE A 248 -3.40 9.97 -1.97
N SER A 249 -4.49 9.21 -1.89
CA SER A 249 -5.08 8.73 -0.65
C SER A 249 -4.18 7.76 0.13
N ALA A 250 -3.59 6.77 -0.54
CA ALA A 250 -2.86 5.69 0.10
C ALA A 250 -1.35 5.97 0.30
N HIS A 251 -0.76 6.86 -0.51
CA HIS A 251 0.68 7.17 -0.50
C HIS A 251 0.99 8.63 -0.14
N VAL A 252 0.45 9.60 -0.89
CA VAL A 252 0.82 11.02 -0.74
C VAL A 252 0.33 11.58 0.60
N THR A 253 -0.97 11.51 0.88
CA THR A 253 -1.58 12.09 2.07
C THR A 253 -0.98 11.53 3.37
N PRO A 254 -0.81 10.20 3.56
CA PRO A 254 -0.24 9.65 4.78
C PRO A 254 1.20 10.11 5.03
N LEU A 255 2.03 10.19 3.98
CA LEU A 255 3.42 10.65 4.11
C LEU A 255 3.49 12.15 4.40
N THR A 256 2.66 12.96 3.74
CA THR A 256 2.57 14.40 4.01
C THR A 256 2.13 14.67 5.44
N VAL A 257 1.14 13.92 5.96
CA VAL A 257 0.72 14.02 7.36
C VAL A 257 1.86 13.63 8.29
N ILE A 258 2.54 12.51 8.05
CA ILE A 258 3.70 12.10 8.87
C ILE A 258 4.79 13.18 8.86
N GLN A 259 5.13 13.72 7.69
CA GLN A 259 6.12 14.78 7.52
C GLN A 259 5.79 16.01 8.37
N ASN A 260 4.51 16.43 8.40
CA ASN A 260 4.06 17.55 9.20
C ASN A 260 3.98 17.23 10.71
N LEU A 261 3.83 15.96 11.09
CA LEU A 261 3.86 15.53 12.49
C LEU A 261 5.28 15.33 13.04
N LEU A 262 6.29 15.12 12.18
CA LEU A 262 7.68 14.91 12.61
C LEU A 262 8.21 16.04 13.51
N PRO A 263 8.01 17.35 13.22
CA PRO A 263 8.43 18.42 14.12
C PRO A 263 7.82 18.29 15.53
N LEU A 264 6.54 17.93 15.64
CA LEU A 264 5.87 17.72 16.93
C LEU A 264 6.45 16.50 17.67
N LEU A 265 6.80 15.45 16.93
CA LEU A 265 7.48 14.26 17.45
C LEU A 265 8.95 14.50 17.79
N ARG A 266 9.56 15.63 17.43
CA ARG A 266 10.96 15.97 17.79
C ARG A 266 11.08 16.68 19.14
N SER A 267 10.01 17.36 19.59
CA SER A 267 10.04 18.15 20.83
C SER A 267 10.60 17.32 21.99
N PRO A 268 11.62 17.74 22.74
CA PRO A 268 12.23 16.92 23.78
C PRO A 268 11.20 16.52 24.84
N ILE A 269 11.10 15.22 25.14
CA ILE A 269 10.37 14.76 26.31
C ILE A 269 11.25 15.13 27.52
N ASN A 270 10.70 15.92 28.45
CA ASN A 270 11.38 16.26 29.70
C ASN A 270 11.95 14.99 30.36
N ALA A 271 13.24 15.01 30.73
CA ALA A 271 14.00 13.84 31.15
C ALA A 271 13.39 13.03 32.33
N ASN A 272 12.45 13.65 33.05
CA ASN A 272 11.69 13.07 34.17
C ASN A 272 10.51 12.17 33.74
N HIS A 273 10.22 12.04 32.44
CA HIS A 273 9.09 11.25 31.95
C HIS A 273 9.47 9.78 31.71
N GLY A 274 9.18 8.93 32.71
CA GLY A 274 8.83 7.52 32.56
C GLY A 274 9.83 6.58 31.86
N LYS A 275 9.57 5.26 31.97
CA LYS A 275 10.43 4.21 31.37
C LYS A 275 10.25 4.05 29.86
N ASN A 276 9.18 4.60 29.28
CA ASN A 276 8.86 4.49 27.86
C ASN A 276 9.09 5.83 27.14
N LYS A 277 10.36 6.12 26.84
CA LYS A 277 10.78 7.33 26.11
C LYS A 277 10.60 7.24 24.59
N ASN A 278 10.11 6.11 24.09
CA ASN A 278 10.06 5.84 22.66
C ASN A 278 8.74 6.33 22.08
N ARG A 279 8.84 7.15 21.04
CA ARG A 279 7.73 7.54 20.19
C ARG A 279 7.64 6.57 19.03
N ASN A 280 6.43 6.13 18.69
CA ASN A 280 6.22 5.17 17.62
C ASN A 280 5.45 5.82 16.47
N ILE A 281 5.92 5.65 15.24
CA ILE A 281 5.16 5.91 14.02
C ILE A 281 4.86 4.55 13.43
N ILE A 282 3.61 4.09 13.53
CA ILE A 282 3.16 2.80 13.02
C ILE A 282 2.37 3.05 11.73
N VAL A 283 2.77 2.44 10.62
CA VAL A 283 2.04 2.55 9.35
C VAL A 283 1.57 1.18 8.91
N CYS A 284 0.25 1.04 8.78
CA CYS A 284 -0.41 -0.18 8.35
C CYS A 284 -0.46 -0.22 6.82
N LEU A 285 0.14 -1.26 6.22
CA LEU A 285 0.19 -1.49 4.78
C LEU A 285 -0.48 -2.82 4.45
N PRO A 286 -1.24 -2.96 3.36
CA PRO A 286 -1.80 -4.24 2.95
C PRO A 286 -0.68 -5.18 2.49
N SER A 287 -0.62 -6.38 3.08
CA SER A 287 0.44 -7.35 2.81
C SER A 287 0.31 -8.02 1.44
N THR A 288 -0.90 -8.13 0.89
CA THR A 288 -1.18 -8.73 -0.42
C THR A 288 -0.50 -7.97 -1.55
N SER A 289 -0.59 -6.64 -1.49
CA SER A 289 -0.10 -5.73 -2.53
C SER A 289 1.43 -5.65 -2.58
N GLN A 290 2.11 -6.03 -1.50
CA GLN A 290 3.58 -5.91 -1.42
C GLN A 290 4.34 -6.99 -2.21
N ALA A 291 3.74 -8.16 -2.38
CA ALA A 291 4.39 -9.27 -3.11
C ALA A 291 4.30 -9.12 -4.64
N GLY A 292 3.68 -8.06 -5.16
CA GLY A 292 3.52 -7.86 -6.60
C GLY A 292 2.62 -8.92 -7.25
N ILE A 293 1.51 -9.29 -6.60
CA ILE A 293 0.59 -10.31 -7.11
C ILE A 293 -0.05 -9.78 -8.43
N PRO A 294 -0.21 -10.62 -9.47
CA PRO A 294 -0.87 -10.20 -10.70
C PRO A 294 -2.28 -9.65 -10.42
N PHE A 295 -2.72 -8.71 -11.27
CA PHE A 295 -4.01 -8.00 -11.16
C PHE A 295 -4.17 -7.10 -9.93
N THR A 296 -3.13 -6.94 -9.09
CA THR A 296 -3.17 -6.04 -7.93
C THR A 296 -2.40 -4.73 -8.13
N SER A 297 -2.06 -4.39 -9.38
CA SER A 297 -1.20 -3.25 -9.74
C SER A 297 -1.62 -1.94 -9.07
N CYS A 298 -2.92 -1.62 -9.09
CA CYS A 298 -3.48 -0.40 -8.49
C CYS A 298 -3.08 -0.23 -7.03
N SER A 299 -3.16 -1.29 -6.21
CA SER A 299 -2.77 -1.24 -4.80
C SER A 299 -1.29 -1.55 -4.58
N ALA A 300 -0.66 -2.38 -5.41
CA ALA A 300 0.73 -2.79 -5.26
C ALA A 300 1.70 -1.63 -5.40
N MET A 301 1.50 -0.77 -6.40
CA MET A 301 2.37 0.38 -6.68
C MET A 301 2.46 1.38 -5.51
N PRO A 302 1.35 1.96 -5.00
CA PRO A 302 1.40 2.90 -3.89
C PRO A 302 1.93 2.26 -2.61
N VAL A 303 1.60 0.99 -2.36
CA VAL A 303 2.05 0.28 -1.16
C VAL A 303 3.55 0.01 -1.19
N ALA A 304 4.09 -0.39 -2.35
CA ALA A 304 5.53 -0.53 -2.54
C ALA A 304 6.24 0.81 -2.35
N ALA A 305 5.73 1.89 -2.95
CA ALA A 305 6.26 3.24 -2.81
C ALA A 305 6.25 3.72 -1.34
N THR A 306 5.14 3.54 -0.61
CA THR A 306 5.04 3.88 0.81
C THR A 306 6.01 3.04 1.65
N SER A 307 6.13 1.75 1.37
CA SER A 307 7.06 0.88 2.10
C SER A 307 8.52 1.33 1.95
N LEU A 308 8.91 1.77 0.75
CA LEU A 308 10.23 2.31 0.48
C LEU A 308 10.42 3.67 1.15
N GLY A 309 9.44 4.57 1.05
CA GLY A 309 9.46 5.87 1.72
C GLY A 309 9.63 5.75 3.23
N LEU A 310 8.97 4.78 3.87
CA LEU A 310 9.15 4.52 5.31
C LEU A 310 10.54 3.97 5.65
N ASN A 311 11.14 3.18 4.77
CA ASN A 311 12.51 2.70 4.95
C ASN A 311 13.52 3.87 4.85
N ILE A 312 13.29 4.81 3.93
CA ILE A 312 14.10 6.02 3.78
C ILE A 312 13.95 6.89 5.03
N LEU A 313 12.72 7.22 5.44
CA LEU A 313 12.44 8.02 6.63
C LEU A 313 13.11 7.45 7.88
N ARG A 314 13.08 6.12 8.02
CA ARG A 314 13.74 5.44 9.13
C ARG A 314 15.25 5.64 9.10
N ARG A 315 15.89 5.45 7.94
CA ARG A 315 17.34 5.65 7.79
C ARG A 315 17.72 7.11 8.07
N GLU A 316 16.89 8.06 7.64
CA GLU A 316 17.07 9.48 7.95
C GLU A 316 16.96 9.77 9.45
N ILE A 317 15.96 9.23 10.14
CA ILE A 317 15.80 9.39 11.60
C ILE A 317 16.98 8.77 12.34
N GLN A 318 17.44 7.57 11.93
CA GLN A 318 18.59 6.90 12.52
C GLN A 318 19.88 7.70 12.31
N SER A 319 20.12 8.19 11.08
CA SER A 319 21.25 9.05 10.76
C SER A 319 21.24 10.33 11.60
N ALA A 320 20.08 11.01 11.66
CA ALA A 320 19.91 12.20 12.47
C ALA A 320 20.14 11.93 13.97
N ALA A 321 19.71 10.77 14.48
CA ALA A 321 19.93 10.37 15.87
C ALA A 321 21.42 10.14 16.20
N LEU A 322 22.24 9.71 15.24
CA LEU A 322 23.69 9.53 15.43
C LEU A 322 24.44 10.85 15.55
N THR A 323 23.96 11.92 14.89
CA THR A 323 24.61 13.24 14.94
C THR A 323 24.56 13.94 16.31
N GLY A 324 23.79 13.41 17.27
CA GLY A 324 23.77 13.86 18.66
C GLY A 324 23.18 15.25 18.94
N LYS A 325 22.99 16.10 17.91
CA LYS A 325 22.46 17.47 18.07
C LYS A 325 20.97 17.51 18.43
N MET A 326 20.23 16.44 18.18
CA MET A 326 18.80 16.34 18.46
C MET A 326 18.48 15.05 19.23
N GLU A 327 18.53 15.08 20.57
CA GLU A 327 18.13 13.94 21.41
C GLU A 327 16.70 13.45 21.12
N GLY A 328 15.82 14.35 20.69
CA GLY A 328 14.44 14.03 20.32
C GLY A 328 14.29 13.02 19.19
N MET A 329 15.28 12.88 18.30
CA MET A 329 15.26 11.92 17.19
C MET A 329 15.55 10.50 17.64
N LYS A 330 16.39 10.31 18.65
CA LYS A 330 16.80 8.99 19.16
C LYS A 330 15.63 8.19 19.73
N GLY A 331 14.56 8.88 20.15
CA GLY A 331 13.36 8.26 20.67
C GLY A 331 12.34 7.87 19.61
N ILE A 332 12.48 8.26 18.33
CA ILE A 332 11.45 8.01 17.32
C ILE A 332 11.72 6.68 16.62
N ARG A 333 10.73 5.78 16.65
CA ARG A 333 10.77 4.47 15.99
C ARG A 333 9.70 4.41 14.90
N VAL A 334 10.12 4.13 13.67
CA VAL A 334 9.22 3.92 12.53
C VAL A 334 8.97 2.44 12.32
N VAL A 335 7.73 2.01 12.49
CA VAL A 335 7.28 0.63 12.41
C VAL A 335 6.34 0.45 11.22
N THR A 336 6.67 -0.47 10.33
CA THR A 336 5.81 -0.89 9.22
C THR A 336 5.03 -2.13 9.64
N LEU A 337 3.71 -2.10 9.48
CA LEU A 337 2.83 -3.21 9.82
C LEU A 337 2.15 -3.74 8.57
N ASP A 338 2.57 -4.91 8.10
CA ASP A 338 1.95 -5.60 6.97
C ASP A 338 0.67 -6.30 7.46
N VAL A 339 -0.48 -5.80 7.01
CA VAL A 339 -1.82 -6.23 7.39
C VAL A 339 -2.33 -7.25 6.38
N GLY A 340 -2.67 -8.44 6.87
CA GLY A 340 -3.28 -9.53 6.10
C GLY A 340 -4.79 -9.44 6.05
N SER A 341 -5.43 -10.54 5.68
CA SER A 341 -6.89 -10.63 5.67
C SER A 341 -7.46 -10.78 7.09
N PHE A 342 -8.52 -10.03 7.39
CA PHE A 342 -9.24 -10.06 8.66
C PHE A 342 -10.73 -10.28 8.47
N GLU A 343 -11.36 -10.86 9.49
CA GLU A 343 -12.80 -11.09 9.52
C GLU A 343 -13.46 -9.78 9.96
N LEU A 344 -13.70 -8.92 8.99
CA LEU A 344 -14.44 -7.70 9.17
C LEU A 344 -15.90 -8.12 9.11
N GLY A 345 -16.58 -8.22 10.26
CA GLY A 345 -17.92 -8.82 10.47
C GLY A 345 -19.10 -8.26 9.65
N SER A 346 -18.84 -7.62 8.51
CA SER A 346 -19.79 -7.48 7.42
C SER A 346 -20.13 -8.90 6.92
N GLY A 347 -21.28 -9.41 7.37
CA GLY A 347 -21.85 -10.70 6.96
C GLY A 347 -22.27 -10.78 5.50
N GLY A 348 -21.63 -10.01 4.62
CA GLY A 348 -21.65 -10.26 3.18
C GLY A 348 -21.03 -11.62 2.97
N LYS A 349 -21.87 -12.62 2.65
CA LYS A 349 -21.44 -13.88 2.06
C LYS A 349 -20.32 -13.51 1.09
N SER A 350 -19.10 -13.98 1.38
CA SER A 350 -17.95 -13.83 0.49
C SER A 350 -18.49 -13.97 -0.92
N SER A 351 -18.36 -12.92 -1.73
CA SER A 351 -18.79 -12.88 -3.11
C SER A 351 -18.02 -13.98 -3.83
N GLY A 352 -18.51 -15.21 -3.66
CA GLY A 352 -18.11 -16.37 -4.41
C GLY A 352 -18.39 -16.08 -5.87
N GLU A 353 -17.77 -16.88 -6.74
CA GLU A 353 -17.83 -16.92 -8.22
C GLU A 353 -18.67 -15.84 -8.95
N GLU A 354 -19.91 -15.58 -8.57
CA GLU A 354 -20.74 -14.43 -8.96
C GLU A 354 -20.05 -13.05 -8.82
N GLY A 355 -19.28 -12.80 -7.75
CA GLY A 355 -18.50 -11.55 -7.62
C GLY A 355 -17.36 -11.43 -8.63
N VAL A 356 -16.71 -12.56 -8.92
CA VAL A 356 -15.61 -12.65 -9.90
C VAL A 356 -16.12 -12.36 -11.30
N LEU A 357 -17.27 -12.93 -11.66
CA LEU A 357 -17.92 -12.65 -12.93
C LEU A 357 -18.39 -11.18 -13.00
N GLY A 358 -18.87 -10.64 -11.88
CA GLY A 358 -19.21 -9.22 -11.75
C GLY A 358 -18.04 -8.29 -12.06
N GLU A 359 -16.86 -8.57 -11.52
CA GLU A 359 -15.63 -7.78 -11.77
C GLU A 359 -15.19 -7.88 -13.23
N MET A 360 -15.24 -9.09 -13.81
CA MET A 360 -14.91 -9.26 -15.22
C MET A 360 -15.91 -8.58 -16.14
N ASN A 361 -17.16 -8.33 -15.73
CA ASN A 361 -18.17 -7.77 -16.63
C ASN A 361 -17.78 -6.39 -17.20
N ALA A 362 -17.05 -5.58 -16.43
CA ALA A 362 -16.53 -4.28 -16.86
C ALA A 362 -15.45 -4.37 -17.95
N TRP A 363 -14.86 -5.55 -18.16
CA TRP A 363 -13.76 -5.74 -19.11
C TRP A 363 -14.27 -5.87 -20.54
N THR A 364 -13.45 -5.44 -21.50
CA THR A 364 -13.70 -5.64 -22.93
C THR A 364 -13.67 -7.12 -23.29
N ALA A 365 -14.26 -7.49 -24.44
CA ALA A 365 -14.26 -8.88 -24.88
C ALA A 365 -12.84 -9.42 -25.11
N SER A 366 -11.94 -8.58 -25.62
CA SER A 366 -10.52 -8.90 -25.80
C SER A 366 -9.80 -9.11 -24.47
N GLU A 367 -10.07 -8.27 -23.46
CA GLU A 367 -9.51 -8.42 -22.11
C GLU A 367 -9.99 -9.71 -21.45
N LYS A 368 -11.30 -9.99 -21.51
CA LYS A 368 -11.90 -11.23 -20.99
C LYS A 368 -11.26 -12.46 -21.63
N LEU A 369 -11.03 -12.43 -22.93
CA LEU A 369 -10.40 -13.54 -23.66
C LEU A 369 -8.92 -13.70 -23.27
N THR A 370 -8.20 -12.59 -23.12
CA THR A 370 -6.74 -12.59 -22.88
C THR A 370 -6.40 -12.90 -21.42
N TYR A 371 -7.03 -12.20 -20.47
CA TYR A 371 -6.70 -12.26 -19.05
C TYR A 371 -7.68 -13.10 -18.23
N GLY A 372 -8.90 -13.30 -18.73
CA GLY A 372 -9.98 -13.98 -18.00
C GLY A 372 -9.57 -15.35 -17.45
N PRO A 373 -8.95 -16.25 -18.23
CA PRO A 373 -8.51 -17.55 -17.72
C PRO A 373 -7.49 -17.45 -16.57
N ALA A 374 -6.54 -16.51 -16.65
CA ALA A 374 -5.53 -16.30 -15.62
C ALA A 374 -6.14 -15.68 -14.35
N PHE A 375 -7.04 -14.71 -14.52
CA PHE A 375 -7.77 -14.06 -13.43
C PHE A 375 -8.70 -15.03 -12.70
N ALA A 376 -9.50 -15.80 -13.45
CA ALA A 376 -10.36 -16.85 -12.93
C ALA A 376 -9.54 -17.94 -12.22
N GLY A 377 -8.35 -18.27 -12.74
CA GLY A 377 -7.41 -19.18 -12.07
C GLY A 377 -6.92 -18.66 -10.73
N LEU A 378 -6.58 -17.36 -10.65
CA LEU A 378 -6.14 -16.72 -9.41
C LEU A 378 -7.24 -16.71 -8.34
N LEU A 379 -8.47 -16.38 -8.76
CA LEU A 379 -9.62 -16.30 -7.86
C LEU A 379 -10.18 -17.67 -7.50
N GLY A 380 -10.26 -18.60 -8.45
CA GLY A 380 -10.79 -19.96 -8.27
C GLY A 380 -9.84 -20.89 -7.52
N SER A 381 -8.52 -20.69 -7.62
CA SER A 381 -7.55 -21.46 -6.81
C SER A 381 -7.47 -20.96 -5.37
N GLY A 382 -8.00 -19.77 -5.09
CA GLY A 382 -8.14 -19.24 -3.75
C GLY A 382 -9.34 -19.85 -3.05
N ARG A 383 -9.22 -21.07 -2.51
CA ARG A 383 -10.01 -21.40 -1.31
C ARG A 383 -9.65 -20.33 -0.28
N GLY A 384 -10.54 -19.33 -0.14
CA GLY A 384 -10.26 -18.10 0.57
C GLY A 384 -9.54 -18.40 1.87
N ARG A 385 -8.34 -17.82 2.05
CA ARG A 385 -7.60 -18.00 3.30
C ARG A 385 -8.54 -17.58 4.42
N ARG A 386 -8.71 -18.46 5.41
CA ARG A 386 -9.59 -18.15 6.55
C ARG A 386 -9.10 -16.83 7.16
N PRO A 387 -9.95 -15.78 7.16
CA PRO A 387 -9.54 -14.49 7.67
C PRO A 387 -9.17 -14.59 9.16
N SER A 388 -8.25 -13.75 9.61
CA SER A 388 -7.86 -13.72 11.02
C SER A 388 -8.87 -12.92 11.85
N ASN A 389 -9.02 -13.28 13.13
CA ASN A 389 -9.79 -12.48 14.07
C ASN A 389 -9.09 -11.11 14.28
N PRO A 390 -9.81 -9.96 14.21
CA PRO A 390 -9.27 -8.63 14.52
C PRO A 390 -8.60 -8.51 15.89
N ASP A 391 -8.95 -9.32 16.89
CA ASP A 391 -8.31 -9.31 18.21
C ASP A 391 -6.81 -9.59 18.14
N VAL A 392 -6.39 -10.42 17.18
CA VAL A 392 -4.96 -10.71 16.94
C VAL A 392 -4.23 -9.44 16.48
N PHE A 393 -4.88 -8.64 15.63
CA PHE A 393 -4.36 -7.34 15.22
C PHE A 393 -4.21 -6.40 16.40
N VAL A 394 -5.29 -6.23 17.16
CA VAL A 394 -5.33 -5.33 18.32
C VAL A 394 -4.25 -5.68 19.34
N ARG A 395 -4.14 -6.97 19.72
CA ARG A 395 -3.12 -7.43 20.67
C ARG A 395 -1.71 -7.11 20.19
N ARG A 396 -1.42 -7.31 18.91
CA ARG A 396 -0.09 -7.05 18.34
C ARG A 396 0.24 -5.56 18.31
N VAL A 397 -0.69 -4.72 17.89
CA VAL A 397 -0.49 -3.27 17.89
C VAL A 397 -0.34 -2.73 19.31
N MET A 398 -1.16 -3.19 20.26
CA MET A 398 -1.04 -2.83 21.67
C MET A 398 0.34 -3.15 22.25
N CYS A 399 0.91 -4.34 21.96
CA CYS A 399 2.27 -4.65 22.38
C CYS A 399 3.32 -3.65 21.83
N ILE A 400 3.12 -3.14 20.61
CA ILE A 400 4.01 -2.14 20.00
C ILE A 400 3.83 -0.77 20.70
N VAL A 401 2.58 -0.35 20.93
CA VAL A 401 2.23 0.92 21.59
C VAL A 401 2.77 0.98 23.01
N GLU A 402 2.58 -0.08 23.79
CA GLU A 402 3.02 -0.15 25.19
C GLU A 402 4.54 -0.29 25.34
N GLY A 403 5.27 -0.46 24.22
CA GLY A 403 6.71 -0.73 24.24
C GLY A 403 7.07 -2.05 24.91
N GLN A 404 6.08 -2.91 25.19
CA GLN A 404 6.28 -4.24 25.75
C GLN A 404 6.88 -5.14 24.68
N GLY A 405 8.22 -5.10 24.62
CA GLY A 405 9.05 -6.23 24.26
C GLY A 405 8.74 -6.87 22.92
N SER A 406 9.54 -6.47 21.93
CA SER A 406 10.04 -7.32 20.85
C SER A 406 10.65 -8.63 21.42
N TRP A 407 9.82 -9.54 21.93
CA TRP A 407 10.28 -10.86 22.39
C TRP A 407 10.61 -11.75 21.18
N PHE A 408 9.95 -11.52 20.04
CA PHE A 408 10.04 -12.42 18.87
C PHE A 408 10.75 -11.85 17.63
N GLY A 409 11.46 -10.74 17.72
CA GLY A 409 12.26 -10.30 16.58
C GLY A 409 12.58 -8.83 16.55
N ILE A 410 13.88 -8.58 16.58
CA ILE A 410 14.58 -7.37 16.19
C ILE A 410 14.05 -6.97 14.81
N GLY A 411 13.09 -6.06 14.75
CA GLY A 411 12.41 -5.74 13.51
C GLY A 411 11.60 -4.46 13.62
N GLU A 412 11.73 -3.64 12.59
CA GLU A 412 10.91 -2.46 12.37
C GLU A 412 9.74 -2.76 11.43
N ARG A 413 9.60 -4.03 11.04
CA ARG A 413 8.54 -4.53 10.19
C ARG A 413 7.86 -5.72 10.85
N PHE A 414 6.54 -5.68 10.97
CA PHE A 414 5.71 -6.75 11.54
C PHE A 414 4.66 -7.17 10.54
N SER A 415 4.23 -8.43 10.61
CA SER A 415 3.18 -8.95 9.74
C SER A 415 2.08 -9.53 10.62
N VAL A 416 0.85 -9.09 10.40
CA VAL A 416 -0.30 -9.45 11.24
C VAL A 416 -1.50 -9.76 10.36
N GLY A 417 -2.16 -10.87 10.62
CA GLY A 417 -3.31 -11.34 9.86
C GLY A 417 -2.99 -12.48 8.90
N ALA A 418 -4.04 -13.02 8.28
CA ALA A 418 -3.92 -14.20 7.43
C ALA A 418 -3.12 -13.85 6.17
N GLY A 419 -2.08 -14.64 5.90
CA GLY A 419 -1.24 -14.46 4.73
C GLY A 419 -0.17 -13.38 4.82
N ALA A 420 -0.20 -12.50 5.83
CA ALA A 420 0.73 -11.38 5.90
C ALA A 420 2.19 -11.84 5.97
N LEU A 421 2.48 -12.85 6.82
CA LEU A 421 3.82 -13.42 6.92
C LEU A 421 4.26 -14.08 5.61
N THR A 422 3.35 -14.79 4.92
CA THR A 422 3.67 -15.47 3.66
C THR A 422 4.03 -14.47 2.57
N TYR A 423 3.27 -13.38 2.45
CA TYR A 423 3.54 -12.34 1.45
C TYR A 423 4.78 -11.54 1.78
N ARG A 424 5.06 -11.31 3.07
CA ARG A 424 6.33 -10.72 3.49
C ARG A 424 7.50 -11.59 3.10
N LEU A 425 7.47 -12.89 3.42
CA LEU A 425 8.55 -13.80 3.04
C LEU A 425 8.71 -13.88 1.52
N ALA A 426 7.59 -13.91 0.79
CA ALA A 426 7.59 -13.87 -0.67
C ALA A 426 8.24 -12.58 -1.21
N SER A 427 7.99 -11.43 -0.58
CA SER A 427 8.60 -10.15 -0.98
C SER A 427 10.11 -10.06 -0.76
N HIS A 428 10.68 -10.98 0.03
CA HIS A 428 12.13 -11.07 0.24
C HIS A 428 12.82 -12.05 -0.72
N LEU A 429 12.05 -12.84 -1.47
CA LEU A 429 12.62 -13.75 -2.46
C LEU A 429 13.08 -12.96 -3.70
N PRO A 430 14.16 -13.40 -4.38
CA PRO A 430 14.47 -12.91 -5.71
C PRO A 430 13.28 -13.08 -6.64
N THR A 431 13.04 -12.12 -7.53
CA THR A 431 11.90 -12.13 -8.47
C THR A 431 11.84 -13.41 -9.28
N SER A 432 12.98 -13.93 -9.74
CA SER A 432 13.05 -15.20 -10.47
C SER A 432 12.50 -16.40 -9.69
N VAL A 433 12.73 -16.46 -8.37
CA VAL A 433 12.20 -17.53 -7.51
C VAL A 433 10.70 -17.34 -7.29
N LEU A 434 10.28 -16.09 -7.09
CA LEU A 434 8.89 -15.76 -6.89
C LEU A 434 8.05 -16.09 -8.14
N ASP A 435 8.54 -15.76 -9.32
CA ASP A 435 7.88 -16.04 -10.60
C ASP A 435 7.71 -17.55 -10.82
N VAL A 436 8.75 -18.35 -10.51
CA VAL A 436 8.67 -19.81 -10.58
C VAL A 436 7.63 -20.33 -9.58
N LEU A 437 7.62 -19.84 -8.34
CA LEU A 437 6.65 -20.24 -7.32
C LEU A 437 5.20 -19.89 -7.72
N LEU A 438 4.99 -18.70 -8.30
CA LEU A 438 3.69 -18.26 -8.80
C LEU A 438 3.24 -19.03 -10.06
N ALA A 439 4.18 -19.57 -10.84
CA ALA A 439 3.87 -20.39 -12.01
C ALA A 439 3.48 -21.85 -11.67
N ILE A 440 3.87 -22.36 -10.49
CA ILE A 440 3.60 -23.76 -10.08
C ILE A 440 2.11 -24.13 -10.16
N PRO A 441 1.15 -23.32 -9.64
CA PRO A 441 -0.27 -23.65 -9.74
C PRO A 441 -0.74 -23.80 -11.19
N HIS A 442 -0.32 -22.91 -12.09
CA HIS A 442 -0.66 -22.98 -13.51
C HIS A 442 -0.07 -24.23 -14.16
N TRP A 443 1.17 -24.58 -13.83
CA TRP A 443 1.80 -25.80 -14.31
C TRP A 443 1.09 -27.07 -13.82
N LEU A 444 0.69 -27.11 -12.54
CA LEU A 444 -0.06 -28.23 -11.95
C LEU A 444 -1.45 -28.36 -12.56
N VAL A 445 -2.15 -27.25 -12.82
CA VAL A 445 -3.43 -27.26 -13.55
C VAL A 445 -3.22 -27.77 -14.98
N GLY A 446 -2.13 -27.38 -15.64
CA GLY A 446 -1.75 -27.89 -16.96
C GLY A 446 -1.55 -29.41 -16.96
N ILE A 447 -0.84 -29.95 -15.96
CA ILE A 447 -0.67 -31.40 -15.80
C ILE A 447 -2.01 -32.07 -15.53
N ARG A 448 -2.82 -31.54 -14.61
CA ARG A 448 -4.17 -32.07 -14.32
C ARG A 448 -5.01 -32.14 -15.60
N ASN A 449 -5.01 -31.08 -16.40
CA ASN A 449 -5.77 -31.02 -17.65
C ASN A 449 -5.23 -31.99 -18.72
N ARG A 450 -3.93 -32.27 -18.73
CA ARG A 450 -3.33 -33.27 -19.64
C ARG A 450 -3.62 -34.72 -19.21
N LEU A 451 -3.76 -34.96 -17.91
CA LEU A 451 -4.02 -36.30 -17.36
C LEU A 451 -5.50 -36.69 -17.36
N LEU A 452 -6.41 -35.71 -17.49
CA LEU A 452 -7.84 -35.98 -17.61
C LEU A 452 -8.18 -36.37 -19.07
N PRO A 453 -8.67 -37.60 -19.33
CA PRO A 453 -8.94 -38.09 -20.69
C PRO A 453 -10.09 -37.35 -21.41
N SER A 454 -10.88 -36.59 -20.68
CA SER A 454 -11.95 -35.74 -21.20
C SER A 454 -11.68 -34.30 -20.80
N GLN A 455 -11.65 -33.38 -21.76
CA GLN A 455 -11.65 -31.96 -21.46
C GLN A 455 -12.99 -31.63 -20.78
N PRO A 456 -13.03 -31.13 -19.54
CA PRO A 456 -14.27 -30.67 -18.93
C PRO A 456 -14.77 -29.34 -19.52
N PHE A 457 -14.14 -28.84 -20.59
CA PHE A 457 -14.62 -27.67 -21.32
C PHE A 457 -15.79 -28.08 -22.21
N VAL A 458 -16.99 -28.04 -21.64
CA VAL A 458 -18.18 -27.72 -22.43
C VAL A 458 -17.89 -26.36 -23.05
N LEU A 459 -17.59 -26.31 -24.35
CA LEU A 459 -17.60 -25.05 -25.08
C LEU A 459 -18.97 -24.41 -24.78
N PRO A 460 -19.04 -23.17 -24.25
CA PRO A 460 -20.30 -22.47 -24.23
C PRO A 460 -20.80 -22.45 -25.68
N SER A 461 -22.00 -22.99 -25.89
CA SER A 461 -22.65 -22.98 -27.21
C SER A 461 -22.48 -21.59 -27.81
N PRO A 462 -22.05 -21.47 -29.08
CA PRO A 462 -21.91 -20.16 -29.70
C PRO A 462 -23.21 -19.40 -29.48
N PRO A 463 -23.16 -18.11 -29.09
CA PRO A 463 -24.36 -17.33 -28.88
C PRO A 463 -25.17 -17.46 -30.17
N SER A 464 -26.32 -18.13 -30.06
CA SER A 464 -27.27 -18.18 -31.16
C SER A 464 -27.59 -16.72 -31.46
N LEU A 465 -27.02 -16.21 -32.56
CA LEU A 465 -27.39 -14.93 -33.13
C LEU A 465 -28.89 -15.04 -33.39
N SER A 466 -29.69 -14.54 -32.45
CA SER A 466 -31.10 -14.29 -32.67
C SER A 466 -31.14 -13.13 -33.66
N THR A 467 -31.06 -13.48 -34.94
CA THR A 467 -31.46 -12.64 -36.06
C THR A 467 -32.90 -12.24 -35.79
N SER A 468 -33.08 -11.07 -35.18
CA SER A 468 -34.36 -10.40 -35.14
C SER A 468 -34.71 -10.01 -36.58
N VAL A 469 -35.45 -10.90 -37.23
CA VAL A 469 -36.17 -10.57 -38.46
C VAL A 469 -37.09 -9.38 -38.14
N PRO A 470 -36.98 -8.23 -38.83
CA PRO A 470 -37.91 -7.14 -38.62
C PRO A 470 -39.28 -7.59 -39.16
N ASN A 471 -40.23 -7.73 -38.25
CA ASN A 471 -41.62 -8.05 -38.56
C ASN A 471 -42.27 -6.85 -39.26
N GLN A 472 -42.13 -6.77 -40.58
CA GLN A 472 -42.99 -5.96 -41.43
C GLN A 472 -44.40 -6.55 -41.36
N ARG A 473 -45.28 -5.95 -40.55
CA ARG A 473 -46.73 -6.10 -40.72
C ARG A 473 -47.31 -4.77 -41.15
N ARG A 474 -47.68 -4.75 -42.43
CA ARG A 474 -48.34 -3.66 -43.16
C ARG A 474 -49.85 -3.95 -43.18
N ARG A 475 -50.63 -2.91 -42.85
CA ARG A 475 -52.03 -2.58 -43.25
C ARG A 475 -53.21 -3.45 -42.78
N GLN A 476 -54.16 -2.82 -42.08
CA GLN A 476 -55.41 -2.21 -42.61
C GLN A 476 -55.98 -1.31 -41.49
N GLU A 477 -56.15 0.00 -41.68
CA GLU A 477 -57.32 0.69 -42.30
C GLU A 477 -58.64 0.29 -41.63
N ASP A 478 -59.13 1.14 -40.74
CA ASP A 478 -60.54 1.52 -40.64
C ASP A 478 -60.62 2.92 -40.00
N GLU A 479 -61.17 3.85 -40.78
CA GLU A 479 -61.62 5.20 -40.40
C GLU A 479 -62.96 5.10 -39.64
N GLU A 480 -63.14 5.94 -38.62
CA GLU A 480 -64.21 6.97 -38.58
C GLU A 480 -64.20 7.69 -37.22
N ASP A 481 -64.05 9.01 -37.32
CA ASP A 481 -64.68 10.10 -36.57
C ASP A 481 -64.74 10.05 -35.03
N ASP A 482 -64.05 11.00 -34.37
CA ASP A 482 -64.76 12.08 -33.66
C ASP A 482 -63.82 13.24 -33.27
N GLU A 483 -64.40 14.44 -33.30
CA GLU A 483 -63.80 15.76 -33.13
C GLU A 483 -63.33 16.04 -31.70
N GLY A 484 -62.31 16.91 -31.52
CA GLY A 484 -61.99 17.40 -30.18
C GLY A 484 -60.69 18.18 -29.98
N ALA A 485 -60.61 19.37 -30.60
CA ALA A 485 -59.98 20.62 -30.15
C ALA A 485 -58.76 20.65 -29.19
N SER A 486 -57.85 21.60 -29.51
CA SER A 486 -56.93 22.34 -28.61
C SER A 486 -55.66 21.58 -28.20
N SER A 487 -54.43 22.10 -28.25
CA SER A 487 -53.86 23.44 -28.47
C SER A 487 -52.35 23.29 -28.67
N SER A 488 -51.80 24.14 -29.52
CA SER A 488 -50.44 24.72 -29.53
C SER A 488 -49.43 24.30 -28.44
N GLU A 489 -48.21 23.94 -28.84
CA GLU A 489 -47.03 24.82 -28.65
C GLU A 489 -45.77 24.23 -29.31
N GLU A 490 -45.16 25.05 -30.17
CA GLU A 490 -43.84 24.88 -30.76
C GLU A 490 -42.79 25.37 -29.76
N VAL A 491 -41.74 24.59 -29.46
CA VAL A 491 -40.47 25.14 -28.97
C VAL A 491 -39.29 24.41 -29.61
N SER A 492 -38.51 25.21 -30.33
CA SER A 492 -37.26 24.91 -31.00
C SER A 492 -36.09 24.74 -30.02
N SER A 493 -35.23 23.76 -30.27
CA SER A 493 -33.96 23.55 -29.55
C SER A 493 -32.79 24.06 -30.38
N ASN A 494 -32.38 25.31 -30.14
CA ASN A 494 -31.06 25.82 -30.50
C ASN A 494 -30.16 25.78 -29.26
N TYR A 495 -29.18 24.87 -29.24
CA TYR A 495 -28.10 24.86 -28.26
C TYR A 495 -26.76 24.91 -28.99
N SER A 496 -26.13 26.08 -28.99
CA SER A 496 -24.76 26.32 -29.44
C SER A 496 -24.22 27.42 -28.55
N GLY A 497 -23.37 27.02 -27.60
CA GLY A 497 -22.76 27.91 -26.60
C GLY A 497 -21.27 27.64 -26.52
N ASP A 498 -20.55 28.50 -27.23
CA ASP A 498 -19.10 28.65 -27.31
C ASP A 498 -18.49 29.01 -25.94
N VAL A 499 -17.30 28.49 -25.64
CA VAL A 499 -16.54 28.75 -24.40
C VAL A 499 -15.16 29.28 -24.78
N SER A 500 -14.90 30.55 -24.47
CA SER A 500 -13.54 31.10 -24.34
C SER A 500 -13.51 32.40 -23.54
N SER A 501 -12.46 32.51 -22.71
CA SER A 501 -11.96 33.67 -21.92
C SER A 501 -12.83 34.11 -20.73
N GLY A 502 -12.34 34.28 -19.49
CA GLY A 502 -10.99 34.49 -18.98
C GLY A 502 -10.80 35.97 -18.59
N VAL A 503 -11.12 36.36 -17.35
CA VAL A 503 -10.65 37.62 -16.71
C VAL A 503 -10.63 37.44 -15.18
N GLU A 504 -9.49 37.81 -14.60
CA GLU A 504 -9.21 37.96 -13.17
C GLU A 504 -10.01 39.12 -12.54
N ALA A 505 -10.52 38.94 -11.32
CA ALA A 505 -10.84 40.05 -10.43
C ALA A 505 -10.75 39.61 -8.97
N GLU A 506 -9.84 40.27 -8.25
CA GLU A 506 -9.80 40.34 -6.79
C GLU A 506 -11.03 41.05 -6.24
N GLU A 507 -11.60 40.54 -5.14
CA GLU A 507 -12.32 41.23 -4.04
C GLU A 507 -12.99 40.10 -3.22
N GLY A 508 -12.78 39.90 -1.92
CA GLY A 508 -12.72 40.89 -0.86
C GLY A 508 -14.06 40.97 -0.12
N VAL A 509 -14.57 39.87 0.48
CA VAL A 509 -15.73 39.96 1.41
C VAL A 509 -15.62 38.97 2.56
N GLU A 510 -15.42 39.54 3.74
CA GLU A 510 -15.64 38.96 5.06
C GLU A 510 -17.12 38.60 5.24
N SER A 511 -17.44 37.38 5.64
CA SER A 511 -18.72 37.13 6.32
C SER A 511 -18.58 36.06 7.42
N SER A 512 -18.65 36.60 8.62
CA SER A 512 -18.67 35.99 9.93
C SER A 512 -19.90 35.09 10.11
N TRP A 513 -19.67 33.81 10.42
CA TRP A 513 -20.70 32.86 10.84
C TRP A 513 -20.74 32.78 12.36
N VAL A 514 -21.43 33.72 13.00
CA VAL A 514 -21.87 33.61 14.40
C VAL A 514 -23.36 33.94 14.46
N SER A 515 -24.19 32.89 14.50
CA SER A 515 -25.60 33.00 14.84
C SER A 515 -25.75 32.77 16.34
N LEU A 516 -25.94 33.86 17.10
CA LEU A 516 -26.43 33.83 18.47
C LEU A 516 -27.96 33.78 18.43
N LYS A 517 -28.53 32.72 19.00
CA LYS A 517 -29.97 32.66 19.32
C LYS A 517 -30.19 33.39 20.63
N ASP A 518 -30.84 34.54 20.56
CA ASP A 518 -31.38 35.23 21.73
C ASP A 518 -32.58 34.45 22.27
N HIS A 519 -32.52 34.15 23.57
CA HIS A 519 -33.61 33.58 24.35
C HIS A 519 -34.31 34.73 25.06
N GLU A 520 -35.41 35.21 24.50
CA GLU A 520 -36.29 36.18 25.17
C GLU A 520 -37.39 35.41 25.92
N GLY A 521 -37.51 35.69 27.21
CA GLY A 521 -38.50 35.10 28.10
C GLY A 521 -39.83 35.83 28.03
N GLU A 522 -40.92 35.08 28.04
CA GLU A 522 -42.25 35.61 28.36
C GLU A 522 -42.61 35.30 29.80
N ARG A 523 -42.84 36.38 30.55
CA ARG A 523 -43.59 36.43 31.79
C ARG A 523 -45.08 36.30 31.46
N LYS A 524 -45.77 35.39 32.14
CA LYS A 524 -47.04 35.67 32.85
C LYS A 524 -47.31 34.59 33.87
#